data_AF-A0A5A5RM61-F1
#
_entry.id   AF-A0A5A5RM61-F1
#
_cell.length_a   1.000
_cell.length_b   1.000
_cell.length_c   1.000
_cell.angle_alpha   90.00
_cell.angle_beta   90.00
_cell.angle_gamma   90.00
#
_symmetry.space_group_name_H-M   'P 1'
#
loop_
_entity.id
_entity.type
_entity.pdbx_description
1 polymer ?
#
loop_
_entity_poly.entity_id
_entity_poly.type
_entity_poly.pdbx_seq_one_letter_code
_entity_poly.pdbx_strand_id
1 'polypeptide(L)'
;MKKVSSQSNNSESEKFSVDTKVSIPQSSTDYQQENLLETFQGNAPYTQTEIEEKIPNLLEECYQKLEEIGFKQDVHLAIEWVFDDDLFSLDVDCWKFKEDEFCRQPKRIGCASFASVHIRSYRRLKRKRCLDIWKKKWDWLTENANKMKINNYIFASQTNDRNDNDLKVMESQQMIIGINLPTDLLRLENISYEFIIETGIPLALWSRCQNSAVNHTSDLDELIKPKKDNEENLKDGEDNVLNLENLTKSVEVKRLEATEEEPFHLGHHLCFLWENPYNYPTSKKLKL
;
A
#
# COMPACT_ATOMS: atom_id res chain seq x y z
N MET A 1 13.27 11.61 30.65
CA MET A 1 12.65 12.70 29.86
C MET A 1 13.61 13.13 28.75
N LYS A 2 13.50 12.52 27.57
CA LYS A 2 14.16 12.99 26.36
C LYS A 2 13.15 13.85 25.60
N LYS A 3 13.51 15.10 25.33
CA LYS A 3 12.76 16.00 24.43
C LYS A 3 12.69 15.32 23.05
N VAL A 4 11.49 14.99 22.60
CA VAL A 4 11.23 14.77 21.18
C VAL A 4 10.82 16.13 20.63
N SER A 5 11.69 16.69 19.79
CA SER A 5 11.45 17.92 19.07
C SER A 5 10.24 17.76 18.16
N SER A 6 9.31 18.69 18.26
CA SER A 6 8.30 18.97 17.23
C SER A 6 9.02 19.30 15.92
N GLN A 7 9.17 18.31 15.03
CA GLN A 7 9.46 18.59 13.64
C GLN A 7 8.14 19.04 12.99
N SER A 8 8.02 20.35 12.82
CA SER A 8 7.20 20.92 11.76
C SER A 8 7.69 20.36 10.42
N ASN A 9 6.79 19.79 9.63
CA ASN A 9 7.04 19.32 8.26
C ASN A 9 7.69 20.42 7.41
N ASN A 10 9.01 20.38 7.27
CA ASN A 10 9.75 21.11 6.24
C ASN A 10 10.06 20.14 5.08
N SER A 11 9.00 19.64 4.42
CA SER A 11 9.13 18.75 3.25
C SER A 11 9.76 19.43 2.02
N GLU A 12 9.97 20.75 2.06
CA GLU A 12 10.70 21.49 1.02
C GLU A 12 12.22 21.24 1.03
N SER A 13 12.78 20.71 2.13
CA SER A 13 14.25 20.51 2.23
C SER A 13 14.72 19.09 1.90
N GLU A 14 13.83 18.11 1.97
CA GLU A 14 14.16 16.72 1.70
C GLU A 14 14.17 16.45 0.20
N LYS A 15 15.23 15.79 -0.26
CA LYS A 15 15.37 15.40 -1.66
C LYS A 15 15.44 13.89 -1.79
N PHE A 16 14.70 13.37 -2.77
CA PHE A 16 14.55 11.97 -3.09
C PHE A 16 15.23 11.66 -4.41
N SER A 17 15.88 10.50 -4.51
CA SER A 17 16.23 9.92 -5.80
C SER A 17 15.01 9.16 -6.31
N VAL A 18 14.57 9.45 -7.52
CA VAL A 18 13.34 8.88 -8.09
C VAL A 18 13.71 8.04 -9.31
N ASP A 19 13.49 6.73 -9.20
CA ASP A 19 13.61 5.79 -10.31
C ASP A 19 12.22 5.29 -10.68
N THR A 20 11.78 5.57 -11.91
CA THR A 20 10.45 5.21 -12.40
C THR A 20 10.48 4.06 -13.39
N LYS A 21 9.52 3.14 -13.26
CA LYS A 21 9.36 1.98 -14.14
C LYS A 21 7.88 1.69 -14.36
N VAL A 22 7.56 1.16 -15.53
CA VAL A 22 6.25 0.56 -15.81
C VAL A 22 6.38 -0.97 -15.78
N SER A 23 5.49 -1.60 -15.02
CA SER A 23 5.38 -3.05 -14.88
C SER A 23 4.17 -3.54 -15.68
N ILE A 24 4.40 -4.29 -16.76
CA ILE A 24 3.36 -4.71 -17.69
C ILE A 24 3.13 -6.22 -17.54
N PRO A 25 1.94 -6.66 -17.10
CA PRO A 25 1.67 -8.08 -16.88
C PRO A 25 1.71 -8.87 -18.20
N GLN A 26 2.48 -9.96 -18.21
CA GLN A 26 2.49 -10.98 -19.27
C GLN A 26 1.73 -12.23 -18.83
N SER A 27 1.69 -12.51 -17.53
CA SER A 27 0.87 -13.54 -16.89
C SER A 27 0.57 -13.14 -15.44
N SER A 28 -0.02 -14.04 -14.63
CA SER A 28 -0.23 -13.80 -13.20
C SER A 28 1.07 -13.70 -12.39
N THR A 29 2.18 -14.23 -12.91
CA THR A 29 3.46 -14.31 -12.21
C THR A 29 4.64 -13.70 -12.98
N ASP A 30 4.39 -13.14 -14.17
CA ASP A 30 5.44 -12.61 -15.05
C ASP A 30 5.06 -11.22 -15.56
N TYR A 31 6.03 -10.32 -15.49
CA TYR A 31 5.87 -8.89 -15.78
C TYR A 31 7.05 -8.40 -16.61
N GLN A 32 6.75 -7.79 -17.75
CA GLN A 32 7.73 -7.00 -18.49
C GLN A 32 7.96 -5.67 -17.77
N GLN A 33 9.21 -5.22 -17.71
CA GLN A 33 9.63 -4.05 -16.95
C GLN A 33 10.37 -3.09 -17.88
N GLU A 34 9.86 -1.87 -18.00
CA GLU A 34 10.49 -0.81 -18.79
C GLU A 34 10.77 0.39 -17.89
N ASN A 35 11.95 1.01 -18.05
CA ASN A 35 12.26 2.24 -17.33
C ASN A 35 11.54 3.42 -17.99
N LEU A 36 10.96 4.28 -17.15
CA LEU A 36 10.42 5.58 -17.56
C LEU A 36 11.50 6.62 -17.24
N LEU A 37 12.13 7.19 -18.27
CA LEU A 37 13.33 8.03 -18.16
C LEU A 37 13.11 9.46 -18.67
N GLU A 38 11.93 9.78 -19.20
CA GLU A 38 11.63 11.10 -19.76
C GLU A 38 11.25 12.09 -18.64
N THR A 39 10.46 11.64 -17.66
CA THR A 39 9.96 12.50 -16.58
C THR A 39 10.97 12.74 -15.47
N PHE A 40 11.62 11.66 -15.02
CA PHE A 40 12.63 11.66 -13.96
C PHE A 40 13.97 11.18 -14.50
N GLN A 41 15.01 12.00 -14.29
CA GLN A 41 16.37 11.69 -14.69
C GLN A 41 17.04 10.84 -13.62
N GLY A 42 17.69 9.75 -14.03
CA GLY A 42 18.41 8.88 -13.12
C GLY A 42 19.47 9.64 -12.30
N ASN A 43 19.47 9.42 -10.98
CA ASN A 43 20.35 10.04 -9.99
C ASN A 43 20.14 11.55 -9.73
N ALA A 44 19.10 12.17 -10.31
CA ALA A 44 18.75 13.55 -9.96
C ALA A 44 17.95 13.59 -8.65
N PRO A 45 18.26 14.53 -7.73
CA PRO A 45 17.52 14.68 -6.48
C PRO A 45 16.32 15.61 -6.67
N TYR A 46 15.12 15.16 -6.26
CA TYR A 46 13.85 15.88 -6.38
C TYR A 46 13.23 16.14 -5.02
N THR A 47 12.66 17.32 -4.80
CA THR A 47 11.79 17.64 -3.66
C THR A 47 10.41 17.00 -3.84
N GLN A 48 9.63 16.88 -2.76
CA GLN A 48 8.24 16.43 -2.85
C GLN A 48 7.44 17.24 -3.88
N THR A 49 7.52 18.58 -3.82
CA THR A 49 6.80 19.48 -4.74
C THR A 49 7.18 19.20 -6.20
N GLU A 50 8.46 19.02 -6.50
CA GLU A 50 8.92 18.69 -7.85
C GLU A 50 8.38 17.33 -8.32
N ILE A 51 8.26 16.35 -7.41
CA ILE A 51 7.66 15.04 -7.74
C ILE A 51 6.17 15.21 -8.03
N GLU A 52 5.44 15.93 -7.16
CA GLU A 52 4.02 16.21 -7.29
C GLU A 52 3.68 16.89 -8.63
N GLU A 53 4.47 17.89 -9.02
CA GLU A 53 4.32 18.62 -10.28
C GLU A 53 4.63 17.76 -11.52
N LYS A 54 5.46 16.72 -11.36
CA LYS A 54 5.89 15.83 -12.46
C LYS A 54 5.00 14.61 -12.67
N ILE A 55 4.13 14.26 -11.72
CA ILE A 55 3.23 13.10 -11.85
C ILE A 55 2.40 13.12 -13.14
N PRO A 56 1.77 14.23 -13.57
CA PRO A 56 1.01 14.25 -14.83
C PRO A 56 1.85 13.80 -16.03
N ASN A 57 3.09 14.28 -16.12
CA ASN A 57 4.01 13.90 -17.19
C ASN A 57 4.41 12.42 -17.08
N LEU A 58 4.59 11.90 -15.86
CA LEU A 58 4.88 10.48 -15.64
C LEU A 58 3.73 9.59 -16.13
N LEU A 59 2.49 10.02 -15.93
CA LEU A 59 1.31 9.30 -16.40
C LEU A 59 1.24 9.32 -17.93
N GLU A 60 1.49 10.46 -18.55
CA GLU A 60 1.55 10.57 -20.00
C GLU A 60 2.63 9.65 -20.59
N GLU A 61 3.84 9.68 -20.02
CA GLU A 61 4.94 8.80 -20.41
C GLU A 61 4.53 7.31 -20.27
N CYS A 62 3.83 6.95 -19.20
CA CYS A 62 3.31 5.60 -18.99
C CYS A 62 2.29 5.20 -20.07
N TYR A 63 1.32 6.06 -20.38
CA TYR A 63 0.31 5.78 -21.42
C TYR A 63 0.95 5.67 -22.80
N GLN A 64 1.89 6.55 -23.15
CA GLN A 64 2.63 6.46 -24.41
C GLN A 64 3.35 5.12 -24.53
N LYS A 65 4.00 4.63 -23.45
CA LYS A 65 4.64 3.32 -23.43
C LYS A 65 3.65 2.17 -23.59
N LEU A 66 2.47 2.26 -22.98
CA LEU A 66 1.41 1.26 -23.16
C LEU A 66 0.88 1.24 -24.61
N GLU A 67 0.72 2.40 -25.23
CA GLU A 67 0.31 2.54 -26.64
C GLU A 67 1.37 1.96 -27.59
N GLU A 68 2.67 2.22 -27.36
CA GLU A 68 3.78 1.64 -28.13
C GLU A 68 3.76 0.11 -28.14
N ILE A 69 3.32 -0.50 -27.03
CA ILE A 69 3.25 -1.96 -26.84
C ILE A 69 1.92 -2.53 -27.37
N GLY A 70 0.96 -1.67 -27.74
CA GLY A 70 -0.30 -2.05 -28.36
C GLY A 70 -1.44 -2.30 -27.37
N PHE A 71 -1.32 -1.85 -26.11
CA PHE A 71 -2.47 -1.77 -25.21
C PHE A 71 -3.41 -0.65 -25.69
N LYS A 72 -4.69 -0.96 -25.81
CA LYS A 72 -5.73 0.04 -26.12
C LYS A 72 -6.17 0.73 -24.83
N GLN A 73 -6.63 1.97 -24.95
CA GLN A 73 -7.19 2.78 -23.87
C GLN A 73 -8.33 2.02 -23.18
N ASP A 74 -8.01 1.40 -22.04
CA ASP A 74 -8.87 0.84 -20.98
C ASP A 74 -7.98 0.16 -19.90
N VAL A 75 -6.78 0.71 -19.66
CA VAL A 75 -5.83 0.14 -18.69
C VAL A 75 -6.01 0.84 -17.34
N HIS A 76 -6.27 0.05 -16.31
CA HIS A 76 -6.27 0.54 -14.94
C HIS A 76 -4.84 0.57 -14.38
N LEU A 77 -4.35 1.78 -14.06
CA LEU A 77 -3.01 1.95 -13.50
C LEU A 77 -3.02 1.75 -11.98
N ALA A 78 -2.00 1.08 -11.45
CA ALA A 78 -1.67 1.08 -10.03
C ALA A 78 -0.32 1.78 -9.84
N ILE A 79 -0.17 2.54 -8.75
CA ILE A 79 1.13 3.10 -8.34
C ILE A 79 1.66 2.31 -7.15
N GLU A 80 2.93 1.94 -7.22
CA GLU A 80 3.61 1.23 -6.14
C GLU A 80 4.87 1.97 -5.76
N TRP A 81 4.86 2.58 -4.57
CA TRP A 81 6.01 3.25 -4.00
C TRP A 81 6.90 2.21 -3.31
N VAL A 82 8.17 2.15 -3.66
CA VAL A 82 9.14 1.24 -3.02
C VAL A 82 10.12 2.06 -2.20
N PHE A 83 10.08 1.91 -0.87
CA PHE A 83 10.92 2.69 0.03
C PHE A 83 11.66 1.83 1.07
N ASP A 84 12.68 2.46 1.67
CA ASP A 84 13.21 2.02 2.96
C ASP A 84 12.18 2.25 4.08
N ASP A 85 12.28 1.45 5.15
CA ASP A 85 11.24 1.35 6.18
C ASP A 85 11.00 2.67 6.94
N ASP A 86 12.03 3.49 7.06
CA ASP A 86 11.98 4.81 7.72
C ASP A 86 11.11 5.82 6.97
N LEU A 87 10.81 5.57 5.69
CA LEU A 87 9.96 6.42 4.88
C LEU A 87 8.48 5.97 4.86
N PHE A 88 8.11 4.89 5.55
CA PHE A 88 6.71 4.43 5.56
C PHE A 88 5.74 5.37 6.27
N SER A 89 6.26 6.29 7.10
CA SER A 89 5.47 7.35 7.71
C SER A 89 5.18 8.53 6.77
N LEU A 90 5.78 8.57 5.57
CA LEU A 90 5.47 9.60 4.57
C LEU A 90 4.12 9.32 3.91
N ASP A 91 3.32 10.36 3.70
CA ASP A 91 1.98 10.32 3.11
C ASP A 91 1.96 10.34 1.57
N VAL A 92 2.92 9.65 0.96
CA VAL A 92 3.11 9.62 -0.52
C VAL A 92 1.90 9.12 -1.30
N ASP A 93 1.08 8.31 -0.64
CA ASP A 93 -0.14 7.70 -1.15
C ASP A 93 -1.37 8.61 -0.97
N CYS A 94 -1.15 9.84 -0.52
CA CYS A 94 -2.12 10.93 -0.40
C CYS A 94 -1.64 12.23 -1.10
N TRP A 95 -0.45 12.22 -1.70
CA TRP A 95 0.12 13.39 -2.39
C TRP A 95 -0.81 13.92 -3.47
N LYS A 96 -0.77 15.24 -3.67
CA LYS A 96 -1.67 15.93 -4.58
C LYS A 96 -0.94 16.23 -5.89
N PHE A 97 -1.66 16.15 -7.01
CA PHE A 97 -1.17 16.62 -8.31
C PHE A 97 -2.27 17.41 -9.01
N LYS A 98 -1.88 18.41 -9.82
CA LYS A 98 -2.82 19.17 -10.64
C LYS A 98 -3.01 18.43 -11.96
N GLU A 99 -4.25 18.17 -12.36
CA GLU A 99 -4.53 17.80 -13.74
C GLU A 99 -4.48 19.04 -14.63
N ASP A 100 -4.14 18.82 -15.90
CA ASP A 100 -4.01 19.89 -16.87
C ASP A 100 -5.36 20.55 -17.18
N GLU A 101 -5.30 21.85 -17.49
CA GLU A 101 -6.30 22.91 -17.81
C GLU A 101 -7.81 22.78 -17.45
N PHE A 102 -8.41 21.58 -17.40
CA PHE A 102 -9.85 21.34 -17.27
C PHE A 102 -10.34 21.14 -15.83
N CYS A 103 -9.55 20.49 -14.97
CA CYS A 103 -9.92 20.20 -13.59
C CYS A 103 -9.03 21.02 -12.65
N ARG A 104 -9.39 22.29 -12.41
CA ARG A 104 -8.67 23.22 -11.51
C ARG A 104 -8.58 22.78 -10.03
N GLN A 105 -9.02 21.57 -9.71
CA GLN A 105 -8.90 20.99 -8.37
C GLN A 105 -7.77 19.94 -8.35
N PRO A 106 -6.84 20.02 -7.40
CA PRO A 106 -5.79 19.02 -7.26
C PRO A 106 -6.41 17.64 -6.97
N LYS A 107 -6.00 16.63 -7.74
CA LYS A 107 -6.33 15.23 -7.48
C LYS A 107 -5.33 14.63 -6.50
N ARG A 108 -5.73 13.60 -5.76
CA ARG A 108 -4.83 12.83 -4.90
C ARG A 108 -4.35 11.59 -5.64
N ILE A 109 -3.05 11.31 -5.57
CA ILE A 109 -2.52 9.98 -5.80
C ILE A 109 -3.27 9.07 -4.82
N GLY A 110 -3.92 8.01 -5.31
CA GLY A 110 -4.75 7.14 -4.46
C GLY A 110 -6.26 7.31 -4.66
N CYS A 111 -6.69 8.22 -5.54
CA CYS A 111 -8.08 8.35 -5.96
C CYS A 111 -8.20 8.43 -7.50
N ALA A 112 -9.40 8.18 -8.03
CA ALA A 112 -9.78 8.40 -9.42
C ALA A 112 -9.00 7.57 -10.46
N SER A 113 -8.05 8.17 -11.20
CA SER A 113 -7.40 7.59 -12.39
C SER A 113 -6.51 6.37 -12.10
N PHE A 114 -6.40 5.99 -10.83
CA PHE A 114 -5.64 4.83 -10.36
C PHE A 114 -6.60 3.78 -9.82
N ALA A 115 -6.43 2.53 -10.27
CA ALA A 115 -7.09 1.38 -9.66
C ALA A 115 -6.69 1.21 -8.19
N SER A 116 -5.44 1.55 -7.86
CA SER A 116 -4.92 1.43 -6.50
C SER A 116 -3.56 2.13 -6.32
N VAL A 117 -3.22 2.46 -5.08
CA VAL A 117 -1.91 3.03 -4.71
C VAL A 117 -1.40 2.34 -3.46
N HIS A 118 -0.18 1.83 -3.55
CA HIS A 118 0.43 0.97 -2.54
C HIS A 118 1.79 1.50 -2.08
N ILE A 119 2.10 1.26 -0.82
CA ILE A 119 3.46 1.42 -0.26
C ILE A 119 4.06 0.03 -0.10
N ARG A 120 5.33 -0.11 -0.50
CA ARG A 120 6.09 -1.36 -0.48
C ARG A 120 7.44 -1.21 0.19
N SER A 121 7.88 -2.30 0.82
CA SER A 121 9.22 -2.35 1.43
C SER A 121 10.31 -2.84 0.52
N TYR A 122 11.36 -2.03 0.42
CA TYR A 122 12.59 -2.41 -0.24
C TYR A 122 13.30 -3.60 0.42
N ARG A 123 13.25 -3.72 1.75
CA ARG A 123 13.90 -4.84 2.47
C ARG A 123 13.29 -6.19 2.12
N ARG A 124 11.98 -6.25 1.87
CA ARG A 124 11.30 -7.49 1.46
C ARG A 124 11.83 -8.01 0.13
N LEU A 125 12.16 -7.12 -0.80
CA LEU A 125 12.73 -7.47 -2.11
C LEU A 125 14.14 -8.08 -2.02
N LYS A 126 14.89 -7.81 -0.93
CA LYS A 126 16.27 -8.29 -0.76
C LYS A 126 16.37 -9.71 -0.21
N ARG A 127 15.33 -10.24 0.43
CA ARG A 127 15.43 -11.49 1.21
C ARG A 127 14.86 -12.69 0.46
N LYS A 128 15.72 -13.42 -0.24
CA LYS A 128 15.34 -14.58 -1.07
C LYS A 128 14.45 -15.61 -0.35
N ARG A 129 14.77 -15.97 0.91
CA ARG A 129 13.97 -16.94 1.67
C ARG A 129 12.56 -16.43 1.98
N CYS A 130 12.40 -15.13 2.24
CA CYS A 130 11.11 -14.50 2.49
C CYS A 130 10.28 -14.41 1.19
N LEU A 131 10.95 -14.26 0.03
CA LEU A 131 10.30 -14.18 -1.27
C LEU A 131 9.50 -15.43 -1.61
N ASP A 132 10.04 -16.63 -1.33
CA ASP A 132 9.32 -17.89 -1.63
C ASP A 132 8.05 -18.04 -0.78
N ILE A 133 8.11 -17.68 0.50
CA ILE A 133 6.94 -17.69 1.41
C ILE A 133 5.91 -16.67 0.93
N TRP A 134 6.37 -15.47 0.58
CA TRP A 134 5.53 -14.39 0.09
C TRP A 134 4.83 -14.76 -1.23
N LYS A 135 5.54 -15.35 -2.20
CA LYS A 135 4.95 -15.87 -3.44
C LYS A 135 3.85 -16.89 -3.15
N LYS A 136 4.13 -17.88 -2.31
CA LYS A 136 3.12 -18.88 -1.91
C LYS A 136 1.87 -18.24 -1.32
N LYS A 137 2.03 -17.26 -0.42
CA LYS A 137 0.89 -16.53 0.18
C LYS A 137 0.14 -15.68 -0.82
N TRP A 138 0.85 -15.04 -1.72
CA TRP A 138 0.26 -14.23 -2.78
C TRP A 138 -0.56 -15.08 -3.74
N ASP A 139 0.00 -16.19 -4.22
CA ASP A 139 -0.71 -17.13 -5.10
C ASP A 139 -2.00 -17.61 -4.42
N TRP A 140 -1.87 -18.05 -3.16
CA TRP A 140 -3.04 -18.44 -2.35
C TRP A 140 -4.04 -17.29 -2.19
N LEU A 141 -3.56 -16.06 -2.01
CA LEU A 141 -4.40 -14.87 -1.88
C LEU A 141 -5.23 -14.64 -3.15
N THR A 142 -4.58 -14.63 -4.30
CA THR A 142 -5.23 -14.39 -5.58
C THR A 142 -6.21 -15.50 -5.97
N GLU A 143 -5.92 -16.75 -5.63
CA GLU A 143 -6.79 -17.89 -5.92
C GLU A 143 -8.02 -17.99 -4.99
N ASN A 144 -7.93 -17.43 -3.78
CA ASN A 144 -8.93 -17.66 -2.71
C ASN A 144 -9.55 -16.37 -2.15
N ALA A 145 -9.32 -15.20 -2.76
CA ALA A 145 -9.79 -13.90 -2.26
C ALA A 145 -11.28 -13.90 -1.89
N ASN A 146 -12.13 -14.52 -2.71
CA ASN A 146 -13.59 -14.59 -2.54
C ASN A 146 -14.08 -15.61 -1.51
N LYS A 147 -13.19 -16.37 -0.86
CA LYS A 147 -13.53 -17.41 0.12
C LYS A 147 -12.81 -17.22 1.45
N MET A 148 -11.97 -16.19 1.55
CA MET A 148 -11.14 -15.97 2.73
C MET A 148 -11.94 -15.72 3.96
N LYS A 149 -11.62 -16.45 5.03
CA LYS A 149 -12.33 -16.34 6.30
C LYS A 149 -11.59 -15.42 7.25
N ILE A 150 -12.30 -14.96 8.28
CA ILE A 150 -11.78 -14.07 9.32
C ILE A 150 -10.46 -14.56 9.95
N ASN A 151 -10.26 -15.87 10.06
CA ASN A 151 -9.06 -16.48 10.62
C ASN A 151 -7.82 -16.35 9.73
N ASN A 152 -7.96 -15.97 8.46
CA ASN A 152 -6.82 -15.70 7.59
C ASN A 152 -6.25 -14.29 7.82
N TYR A 153 -6.82 -13.49 8.72
CA TYR A 153 -6.47 -12.09 8.90
C TYR A 153 -6.28 -11.73 10.38
N ILE A 154 -5.29 -10.89 10.67
CA ILE A 154 -5.05 -10.35 12.01
C ILE A 154 -5.62 -8.93 12.06
N PHE A 155 -6.64 -8.72 12.87
CA PHE A 155 -7.28 -7.40 13.04
C PHE A 155 -6.49 -6.52 14.02
N ALA A 156 -6.58 -5.19 13.86
CA ALA A 156 -5.90 -4.23 14.75
C ALA A 156 -6.41 -4.36 16.19
N SER A 157 -7.69 -4.73 16.35
CA SER A 157 -8.26 -5.04 17.67
C SER A 157 -7.59 -6.22 18.37
N GLN A 158 -6.87 -7.07 17.62
CA GLN A 158 -6.16 -8.22 18.15
C GLN A 158 -4.67 -7.96 18.38
N THR A 159 -4.11 -6.87 17.84
CA THR A 159 -2.65 -6.64 17.85
C THR A 159 -2.14 -6.05 19.16
N ASN A 160 -2.96 -5.29 19.89
CA ASN A 160 -2.52 -4.63 21.13
C ASN A 160 -2.11 -5.61 22.22
N ASP A 161 -2.75 -6.78 22.27
CA ASP A 161 -2.53 -7.81 23.29
C ASP A 161 -1.60 -8.95 22.82
N ARG A 162 -0.90 -8.75 21.69
CA ARG A 162 -0.08 -9.79 21.06
C ARG A 162 1.33 -9.30 20.75
N ASN A 163 2.27 -10.21 20.81
CA ASN A 163 3.65 -9.99 20.35
C ASN A 163 3.99 -10.89 19.15
N ASP A 164 5.18 -10.71 18.59
CA ASP A 164 5.67 -11.50 17.45
C ASP A 164 5.61 -13.02 17.66
N ASN A 165 5.84 -13.53 18.87
CA ASN A 165 5.77 -14.98 19.12
C ASN A 165 4.33 -15.48 19.03
N ASP A 166 3.38 -14.72 19.56
CA ASP A 166 1.95 -15.06 19.46
C ASP A 166 1.52 -15.10 17.99
N LEU A 167 1.95 -14.10 17.21
CA LEU A 167 1.63 -14.03 15.79
C LEU A 167 2.32 -15.12 14.98
N LYS A 168 3.56 -15.52 15.35
CA LYS A 168 4.26 -16.66 14.74
C LYS A 168 3.54 -17.98 15.00
N VAL A 169 2.99 -18.17 16.20
CA VAL A 169 2.16 -19.35 16.51
C VAL A 169 0.91 -19.36 15.63
N MET A 170 0.20 -18.23 15.53
CA MET A 170 -0.98 -18.14 14.66
C MET A 170 -0.66 -18.42 13.19
N GLU A 171 0.39 -17.79 12.67
CA GLU A 171 0.91 -18.01 11.31
C GLU A 171 1.27 -19.48 11.05
N SER A 172 1.80 -20.19 12.05
CA SER A 172 2.12 -21.61 11.90
C SER A 172 0.88 -22.52 11.84
N GLN A 173 -0.24 -22.05 12.38
CA GLN A 173 -1.51 -22.79 12.45
C GLN A 173 -2.45 -22.45 11.30
N GLN A 174 -2.34 -21.25 10.75
CA GLN A 174 -3.27 -20.67 9.78
C GLN A 174 -2.50 -19.89 8.72
N MET A 175 -2.98 -19.92 7.47
CA MET A 175 -2.41 -19.10 6.41
C MET A 175 -2.84 -17.64 6.62
N ILE A 176 -2.03 -16.84 7.32
CA ILE A 176 -2.33 -15.42 7.50
C ILE A 176 -1.91 -14.65 6.25
N ILE A 177 -2.86 -13.97 5.64
CA ILE A 177 -2.65 -13.18 4.42
C ILE A 177 -2.60 -11.69 4.67
N GLY A 178 -3.08 -11.23 5.83
CA GLY A 178 -3.05 -9.82 6.14
C GLY A 178 -3.09 -9.47 7.61
N ILE A 179 -2.69 -8.23 7.90
CA ILE A 179 -2.63 -7.68 9.24
C ILE A 179 -3.01 -6.19 9.24
N ASN A 180 -3.86 -5.80 10.19
CA ASN A 180 -4.10 -4.40 10.51
C ASN A 180 -3.28 -4.00 11.74
N LEU A 181 -2.71 -2.80 11.72
CA LEU A 181 -1.93 -2.25 12.81
C LEU A 181 -2.49 -0.89 13.22
N PRO A 182 -2.80 -0.67 14.50
CA PRO A 182 -3.51 0.53 14.96
C PRO A 182 -2.64 1.80 14.93
N THR A 183 -1.32 1.66 14.78
CA THR A 183 -0.37 2.76 14.78
C THR A 183 0.71 2.54 13.72
N ASP A 184 1.58 3.54 13.60
CA ASP A 184 2.66 3.58 12.62
C ASP A 184 3.65 2.43 12.84
N LEU A 185 4.14 1.85 11.74
CA LEU A 185 5.13 0.77 11.74
C LEU A 185 6.38 1.10 12.56
N LEU A 186 6.83 2.36 12.56
CA LEU A 186 7.99 2.83 13.32
C LEU A 186 7.72 2.97 14.82
N ARG A 187 6.45 2.91 15.24
CA ARG A 187 5.99 3.11 16.62
C ARG A 187 5.43 1.83 17.25
N LEU A 188 5.47 0.71 16.55
CA LEU A 188 5.02 -0.56 17.10
C LEU A 188 5.94 -0.99 18.25
N GLU A 189 5.35 -1.21 19.43
CA GLU A 189 6.08 -1.70 20.60
C GLU A 189 6.14 -3.23 20.66
N ASN A 190 5.05 -3.90 20.26
CA ASN A 190 4.85 -5.33 20.51
C ASN A 190 5.00 -6.22 19.27
N ILE A 191 4.69 -5.68 18.09
CA ILE A 191 4.77 -6.39 16.81
C ILE A 191 5.87 -5.73 15.99
N SER A 192 6.89 -6.47 15.60
CA SER A 192 7.95 -5.90 14.79
C SER A 192 7.53 -5.86 13.33
N TYR A 193 8.00 -4.83 12.62
CA TYR A 193 7.93 -4.84 11.15
C TYR A 193 8.67 -6.04 10.55
N GLU A 194 9.70 -6.54 11.25
CA GLU A 194 10.44 -7.75 10.88
C GLU A 194 9.53 -8.98 10.78
N PHE A 195 8.51 -9.11 11.65
CA PHE A 195 7.51 -10.18 11.55
C PHE A 195 6.80 -10.17 10.20
N ILE A 196 6.35 -9.00 9.71
CA ILE A 196 5.66 -8.86 8.42
C ILE A 196 6.56 -9.30 7.26
N ILE A 197 7.86 -8.92 7.32
CA ILE A 197 8.87 -9.34 6.34
C ILE A 197 9.08 -10.86 6.38
N GLU A 198 9.32 -11.43 7.56
CA GLU A 198 9.67 -12.84 7.74
C GLU A 198 8.54 -13.79 7.33
N THR A 199 7.30 -13.41 7.64
CA THR A 199 6.11 -14.21 7.36
C THR A 199 5.56 -14.03 5.96
N GLY A 200 6.10 -13.11 5.18
CA GLY A 200 5.70 -12.88 3.80
C GLY A 200 4.23 -12.46 3.66
N ILE A 201 3.64 -11.83 4.68
CA ILE A 201 2.24 -11.36 4.66
C ILE A 201 2.05 -10.37 3.49
N PRO A 202 1.16 -10.64 2.52
CA PRO A 202 1.01 -9.80 1.33
C PRO A 202 0.18 -8.52 1.55
N LEU A 203 -0.60 -8.45 2.63
CA LEU A 203 -1.54 -7.36 2.86
C LEU A 203 -1.32 -6.74 4.25
N ALA A 204 -1.16 -5.42 4.32
CA ALA A 204 -1.18 -4.73 5.61
C ALA A 204 -1.86 -3.37 5.52
N LEU A 205 -2.65 -3.03 6.54
CA LEU A 205 -3.18 -1.69 6.74
C LEU A 205 -2.65 -1.14 8.06
N TRP A 206 -2.28 0.13 8.08
CA TRP A 206 -1.92 0.78 9.34
C TRP A 206 -2.26 2.26 9.32
N SER A 207 -2.34 2.85 10.51
CA SER A 207 -2.50 4.29 10.65
C SER A 207 -1.18 4.96 11.00
N ARG A 208 -0.77 5.95 10.22
CA ARG A 208 0.36 6.84 10.53
C ARG A 208 0.01 7.94 11.54
N CYS A 209 -1.22 7.96 12.05
CA CYS A 209 -1.68 9.04 12.90
C CYS A 209 -0.83 9.10 14.18
N GLN A 210 -0.14 10.23 14.38
CA GLN A 210 0.77 10.36 15.51
C GLN A 210 0.05 10.73 16.82
N ASN A 211 -1.21 11.15 16.73
CA ASN A 211 -2.00 11.56 17.87
C ASN A 211 -2.49 10.34 18.66
N SER A 212 -1.92 10.13 19.84
CA SER A 212 -2.26 8.99 20.71
C SER A 212 -3.68 9.02 21.28
N ALA A 213 -4.38 10.15 21.20
CA ALA A 213 -5.78 10.25 21.61
C ALA A 213 -6.74 9.71 20.54
N VAL A 214 -6.24 9.47 19.32
CA VAL A 214 -7.01 8.96 18.19
C VAL A 214 -6.86 7.46 18.12
N ASN A 215 -7.97 6.74 17.94
CA ASN A 215 -7.99 5.29 17.82
C ASN A 215 -8.65 4.87 16.51
N HIS A 216 -7.83 4.47 15.54
CA HIS A 216 -8.29 3.98 14.24
C HIS A 216 -8.50 2.46 14.18
N THR A 217 -8.44 1.77 15.31
CA THR A 217 -8.56 0.30 15.36
C THR A 217 -9.85 -0.18 14.70
N SER A 218 -10.99 0.43 15.06
CA SER A 218 -12.29 0.02 14.51
C SER A 218 -12.39 0.33 13.02
N ASP A 219 -11.99 1.53 12.61
CA ASP A 219 -12.02 1.96 11.21
C ASP A 219 -11.15 1.06 10.31
N LEU A 220 -9.95 0.69 10.76
CA LEU A 220 -9.06 -0.23 10.05
C LEU A 220 -9.71 -1.61 9.89
N ASP A 221 -10.29 -2.14 10.96
CA ASP A 221 -10.92 -3.46 10.95
C ASP A 221 -12.17 -3.51 10.08
N GLU A 222 -12.92 -2.40 10.01
CA GLU A 222 -14.11 -2.28 9.17
C GLU A 222 -13.80 -2.37 7.66
N LEU A 223 -12.64 -1.90 7.21
CA LEU A 223 -12.23 -2.00 5.80
C LEU A 223 -12.13 -3.46 5.32
N ILE A 224 -11.80 -4.38 6.22
CA ILE A 224 -11.51 -5.79 5.94
C ILE A 224 -12.68 -6.72 6.28
N LYS A 225 -13.48 -6.35 7.28
CA LYS A 225 -14.61 -7.16 7.73
C LYS A 225 -15.60 -7.44 6.58
N PRO A 226 -16.31 -8.58 6.63
CA PRO A 226 -17.37 -8.86 5.68
C PRO A 226 -18.37 -7.70 5.61
N LYS A 227 -18.63 -7.18 4.41
CA LYS A 227 -19.71 -6.22 4.21
C LYS A 227 -21.04 -6.96 4.12
N LYS A 228 -22.01 -6.54 4.91
CA LYS A 228 -23.39 -7.06 4.83
C LYS A 228 -24.13 -6.37 3.69
N ASP A 229 -23.66 -6.56 2.46
CA ASP A 229 -24.33 -5.98 1.31
C ASP A 229 -25.43 -6.97 0.87
N ASN A 230 -26.67 -6.64 1.27
CA ASN A 230 -27.96 -7.28 0.96
C ASN A 230 -28.33 -8.49 1.84
N GLU A 231 -29.14 -8.24 2.87
CA GLU A 231 -29.76 -9.20 3.80
C GLU A 231 -30.67 -10.25 3.14
N GLU A 232 -30.88 -10.24 1.82
CA GLU A 232 -31.91 -11.04 1.17
C GLU A 232 -31.47 -12.42 0.66
N ASN A 233 -30.19 -12.80 0.66
CA ASN A 233 -29.78 -14.14 0.19
C ASN A 233 -28.53 -14.72 0.89
N LEU A 234 -28.40 -14.55 2.20
CA LEU A 234 -27.28 -15.16 2.93
C LEU A 234 -27.56 -16.65 3.19
N LYS A 235 -26.75 -17.52 2.56
CA LYS A 235 -26.67 -18.94 2.91
C LYS A 235 -25.76 -19.09 4.13
N ASP A 236 -26.17 -19.93 5.07
CA ASP A 236 -25.38 -20.29 6.25
C ASP A 236 -23.91 -20.60 5.87
N GLY A 237 -22.97 -19.77 6.35
CA GLY A 237 -21.53 -19.92 6.15
C GLY A 237 -20.83 -18.87 5.27
N GLU A 238 -21.58 -18.02 4.57
CA GLU A 238 -21.03 -16.88 3.78
C GLU A 238 -20.70 -15.65 4.64
N ASP A 239 -21.29 -15.52 5.85
CA ASP A 239 -21.18 -14.39 6.79
C ASP A 239 -19.76 -14.05 7.32
N ASN A 240 -18.75 -14.82 6.92
CA ASN A 240 -17.37 -14.69 7.42
C ASN A 240 -16.34 -14.43 6.31
N VAL A 241 -16.76 -14.12 5.08
CA VAL A 241 -15.84 -13.82 3.98
C VAL A 241 -15.33 -12.38 4.06
N LEU A 242 -14.01 -12.22 4.08
CA LEU A 242 -13.36 -10.90 4.15
C LEU A 242 -13.63 -10.05 2.90
N ASN A 243 -13.72 -8.73 3.08
CA ASN A 243 -13.94 -7.76 2.01
C ASN A 243 -12.64 -7.44 1.22
N LEU A 244 -11.99 -8.46 0.67
CA LEU A 244 -10.72 -8.29 -0.04
C LEU A 244 -10.90 -7.80 -1.48
N GLU A 245 -11.97 -8.22 -2.16
CA GLU A 245 -12.25 -7.83 -3.55
C GLU A 245 -12.51 -6.31 -3.67
N ASN A 246 -13.20 -5.71 -2.70
CA ASN A 246 -13.48 -4.27 -2.70
C ASN A 246 -12.52 -3.47 -1.80
N LEU A 247 -11.41 -4.06 -1.36
CA LEU A 247 -10.53 -3.40 -0.40
C LEU A 247 -9.92 -2.13 -0.97
N THR A 248 -9.36 -2.19 -2.18
CA THR A 248 -8.79 -1.03 -2.88
C THR A 248 -9.80 0.11 -3.00
N LYS A 249 -11.05 -0.22 -3.37
CA LYS A 249 -12.14 0.75 -3.45
C LYS A 249 -12.54 1.31 -2.08
N SER A 250 -12.55 0.47 -1.05
CA SER A 250 -12.90 0.89 0.32
C SER A 250 -11.82 1.83 0.90
N VAL A 251 -10.54 1.57 0.60
CA VAL A 251 -9.42 2.46 0.94
C VAL A 251 -9.56 3.80 0.22
N GLU A 252 -9.85 3.80 -1.08
CA GLU A 252 -10.11 5.04 -1.84
C GLU A 252 -11.26 5.85 -1.21
N VAL A 253 -12.39 5.21 -0.94
CA VAL A 253 -13.55 5.88 -0.31
C VAL A 253 -13.16 6.49 1.04
N LYS A 254 -12.47 5.74 1.90
CA LYS A 254 -12.04 6.24 3.21
C LYS A 254 -11.10 7.44 3.09
N ARG A 255 -10.24 7.47 2.06
CA ARG A 255 -9.38 8.64 1.75
C ARG A 255 -10.19 9.84 1.27
N LEU A 256 -11.23 9.63 0.48
CA LEU A 256 -12.11 10.70 -0.03
C LEU A 256 -13.03 11.30 1.05
N GLU A 257 -13.41 10.51 2.05
CA GLU A 257 -14.17 10.98 3.22
C GLU A 257 -13.36 11.94 4.09
N ALA A 258 -12.03 11.92 3.99
CA ALA A 258 -11.14 12.73 4.83
C ALA A 258 -11.15 14.22 4.42
N THR A 259 -11.78 15.05 5.25
CA THR A 259 -11.86 16.50 5.05
C THR A 259 -10.78 17.27 5.80
N GLU A 260 -10.50 18.51 5.41
CA GLU A 260 -9.52 19.37 6.12
C GLU A 260 -9.98 19.73 7.54
N GLU A 261 -11.30 19.69 7.81
CA GLU A 261 -11.89 19.93 9.12
C GLU A 261 -11.66 18.78 10.11
N GLU A 262 -11.36 17.59 9.59
CA GLU A 262 -11.12 16.37 10.36
C GLU A 262 -9.66 15.89 10.15
N PRO A 263 -8.66 16.63 10.66
CA PRO A 263 -7.25 16.35 10.39
C PRO A 263 -6.77 14.99 10.92
N PHE A 264 -7.55 14.36 11.80
CA PHE A 264 -7.27 13.05 12.37
C PHE A 264 -8.06 11.92 11.71
N HIS A 265 -8.91 12.17 10.70
CA HIS A 265 -9.66 11.12 10.02
C HIS A 265 -8.72 10.05 9.43
N LEU A 266 -9.05 8.77 9.57
CA LEU A 266 -8.21 7.65 9.10
C LEU A 266 -7.76 7.84 7.64
N GLY A 267 -8.62 8.36 6.77
CA GLY A 267 -8.28 8.56 5.37
C GLY A 267 -7.06 9.45 5.10
N HIS A 268 -6.70 10.38 5.99
CA HIS A 268 -5.44 11.15 5.86
C HIS A 268 -4.21 10.33 6.28
N HIS A 269 -4.41 9.34 7.13
CA HIS A 269 -3.36 8.60 7.83
C HIS A 269 -3.24 7.13 7.40
N LEU A 270 -4.14 6.66 6.53
CA LEU A 270 -4.27 5.26 6.13
C LEU A 270 -3.18 4.87 5.16
N CYS A 271 -2.29 3.99 5.60
CA CYS A 271 -1.39 3.27 4.72
C CYS A 271 -1.99 1.96 4.25
N PHE A 272 -1.67 1.61 3.01
CA PHE A 272 -2.10 0.37 2.40
C PHE A 272 -0.94 -0.31 1.67
N LEU A 273 -0.59 -1.50 2.17
CA LEU A 273 0.35 -2.42 1.55
C LEU A 273 -0.46 -3.55 0.91
N TRP A 274 -0.32 -3.68 -0.41
CA TRP A 274 -0.87 -4.76 -1.22
C TRP A 274 0.21 -5.23 -2.19
N GLU A 275 0.96 -6.22 -1.74
CA GLU A 275 2.29 -6.48 -2.25
C GLU A 275 2.33 -7.74 -3.14
N ASN A 276 2.35 -7.54 -4.46
CA ASN A 276 2.60 -8.58 -5.46
C ASN A 276 4.11 -8.86 -5.59
N PRO A 277 4.59 -10.07 -5.21
CA PRO A 277 6.00 -10.45 -5.31
C PRO A 277 6.52 -10.61 -6.75
N TYR A 278 5.64 -10.60 -7.75
CA TYR A 278 5.98 -10.78 -9.15
C TYR A 278 6.17 -9.48 -9.95
N ASN A 279 5.70 -8.34 -9.42
CA ASN A 279 5.88 -7.01 -10.07
C ASN A 279 7.35 -6.54 -10.12
N TYR A 280 8.34 -7.37 -9.76
CA TYR A 280 9.74 -6.97 -9.71
C TYR A 280 10.67 -7.99 -10.35
N PRO A 281 11.64 -7.56 -11.17
CA PRO A 281 12.62 -8.47 -11.74
C PRO A 281 13.59 -8.94 -10.65
N THR A 282 13.62 -10.24 -10.39
CA THR A 282 14.80 -10.86 -9.76
C THR A 282 15.97 -10.68 -10.72
N SER A 283 17.02 -9.98 -10.28
CA SER A 283 18.31 -9.79 -10.97
C SER A 283 18.42 -8.66 -11.99
N LYS A 284 18.55 -7.43 -11.50
CA LYS A 284 19.66 -6.55 -11.88
C LYS A 284 20.02 -5.76 -10.62
N LYS A 285 21.28 -5.86 -10.20
CA LYS A 285 21.82 -5.08 -9.07
C LYS A 285 21.37 -3.63 -9.26
N LEU A 286 20.52 -3.12 -8.36
CA LEU A 286 20.46 -1.68 -8.12
C LEU A 286 21.90 -1.28 -7.83
N LYS A 287 22.53 -0.65 -8.82
CA LYS A 287 23.76 0.10 -8.57
C LYS A 287 23.27 1.40 -7.95
N LEU A 288 23.26 1.41 -6.61
CA LEU A 288 23.36 2.65 -5.85
C LEU A 288 24.70 3.32 -6.17
#